data_AF-A0A846QQE7-F1
#
_entry.id   AF-A0A846QQE7-F1
#
_cell.length_a   1.000
_cell.length_b   1.000
_cell.length_c   1.000
_cell.angle_alpha   90.00
_cell.angle_beta   90.00
_cell.angle_gamma   90.00
#
_symmetry.space_group_name_H-M   'P 1'
#
loop_
_entity.id
_entity.type
_entity.pdbx_description
1 polymer ?
#
loop_
_entity_poly.entity_id
_entity_poly.type
_entity_poly.pdbx_seq_one_letter_code
_entity_poly.pdbx_strand_id
1 'polypeptide(L)'
;MVTEESLPLEEMNKEELLEQLEGGLYALLTETEEYEQLVQMAVALGIKDFVNNVYGGSSANEIIEVFSDGEQALGKFVAFAGSKGLIDLDEDEE
;
A
#
# COMPACT_ATOMS: atom_id res chain seq x y z
N MET A 1 6.39 23.61 -17.74
CA MET A 1 6.11 22.40 -16.97
C MET A 1 5.16 22.82 -15.87
N VAL A 2 3.93 22.30 -15.89
CA VAL A 2 3.01 22.48 -14.78
C VAL A 2 3.59 21.62 -13.67
N THR A 3 4.21 22.24 -12.67
CA THR A 3 4.41 21.59 -11.39
C THR A 3 3.01 21.44 -10.83
N GLU A 4 2.42 20.24 -10.92
CA GLU A 4 1.24 19.91 -10.14
C GLU A 4 1.64 20.16 -8.69
N GLU A 5 1.18 21.27 -8.13
CA GLU A 5 1.17 21.47 -6.69
C GLU A 5 0.26 20.37 -6.15
N SER A 6 0.87 19.26 -5.72
CA SER A 6 0.16 18.22 -4.99
C SER A 6 -0.48 18.90 -3.78
N LEU A 7 -1.81 18.86 -3.71
CA LEU A 7 -2.54 19.38 -2.55
C LEU A 7 -1.96 18.75 -1.27
N PRO A 8 -1.86 19.49 -0.16
CA PRO A 8 -1.55 18.91 1.14
C PRO A 8 -2.50 17.74 1.42
N LEU A 9 -1.98 16.65 2.00
CA LEU A 9 -2.78 15.46 2.29
C LEU A 9 -4.02 15.78 3.14
N GLU A 10 -3.97 16.81 3.99
CA GLU A 10 -5.11 17.22 4.82
C GLU A 10 -6.27 17.86 4.03
N GLU A 11 -6.02 18.28 2.79
CA GLU A 11 -7.01 18.92 1.92
C GLU A 11 -7.63 17.95 0.91
N MET A 12 -7.09 16.73 0.81
CA MET A 12 -7.55 15.70 -0.12
C MET A 12 -8.79 14.98 0.39
N ASN A 13 -9.68 14.63 -0.53
CA ASN A 13 -10.82 13.78 -0.22
C ASN A 13 -10.41 12.30 -0.14
N LYS A 14 -11.33 11.43 0.34
CA LYS A 14 -11.02 10.01 0.56
C LYS A 14 -10.57 9.28 -0.72
N GLU A 15 -11.15 9.57 -1.89
CA GLU A 15 -10.74 8.92 -3.14
C GLU A 15 -9.33 9.38 -3.54
N GLU A 16 -9.04 10.67 -3.45
CA GLU A 16 -7.71 11.24 -3.75
C GLU A 16 -6.61 10.69 -2.83
N LEU A 17 -6.91 10.53 -1.55
CA LEU A 17 -5.99 9.91 -0.58
C LEU A 17 -5.71 8.44 -0.88
N LEU A 18 -6.72 7.69 -1.32
CA LEU A 18 -6.56 6.29 -1.69
C LEU A 18 -5.70 6.14 -2.96
N GLU A 19 -5.89 7.01 -3.94
CA GLU A 19 -5.08 7.05 -5.16
C GLU A 19 -3.61 7.42 -4.86
N GLN A 20 -3.36 8.38 -3.96
CA GLN A 20 -2.00 8.73 -3.53
C GLN A 20 -1.31 7.60 -2.77
N LEU A 21 -2.03 6.91 -1.88
CA LEU A 21 -1.50 5.75 -1.16
C LEU A 21 -1.13 4.61 -2.10
N GLU A 22 -1.96 4.33 -3.10
CA GLU A 22 -1.69 3.33 -4.14
C GLU A 22 -0.40 3.65 -4.90
N GLY A 23 -0.23 4.91 -5.32
CA GLY A 23 0.98 5.36 -6.03
C GLY A 23 2.24 5.29 -5.17
N GLY A 24 2.17 5.70 -3.90
CA GLY A 24 3.30 5.65 -2.97
C GLY A 24 3.77 4.23 -2.66
N LEU A 25 2.83 3.31 -2.43
CA LEU A 25 3.14 1.89 -2.20
C LEU A 25 3.73 1.23 -3.45
N TYR A 26 3.22 1.55 -4.64
CA TYR A 26 3.78 1.05 -5.89
C TYR A 26 5.24 1.50 -6.07
N ALA A 27 5.53 2.78 -5.86
CA ALA A 27 6.89 3.32 -5.99
C ALA A 27 7.89 2.59 -5.06
N LEU A 28 7.51 2.42 -3.80
CA LEU A 28 8.34 1.75 -2.78
C LEU A 28 8.64 0.28 -3.14
N LEU A 29 7.67 -0.40 -3.75
CA LEU A 29 7.79 -1.82 -4.13
C LEU A 29 8.56 -2.00 -5.44
N THR A 30 8.57 -1.00 -6.31
CA THR A 30 9.34 -1.03 -7.57
C THR A 30 10.82 -0.66 -7.39
N GLU A 31 11.22 -0.07 -6.27
CA GLU A 31 12.63 0.24 -5.98
C GLU A 31 13.47 -0.99 -5.54
N THR A 32 12.87 -2.17 -5.37
CA THR A 32 13.56 -3.39 -4.92
C THR A 32 13.76 -4.41 -6.06
N GLU A 33 15.00 -4.54 -6.54
CA GLU A 33 15.36 -5.25 -7.79
C GLU A 33 15.16 -6.79 -7.78
N GLU A 34 15.04 -7.45 -6.63
CA GLU A 34 15.16 -8.93 -6.57
C GLU A 34 13.89 -9.70 -6.97
N TYR A 35 12.71 -9.09 -6.95
CA TYR A 35 11.46 -9.80 -7.24
C TYR A 35 10.47 -8.97 -8.08
N GLU A 36 10.98 -7.93 -8.77
CA GLU A 36 10.19 -6.85 -9.38
C GLU A 36 8.92 -7.33 -10.08
N GLN A 37 8.99 -8.23 -11.05
CA GLN A 37 7.83 -8.46 -11.93
C GLN A 37 6.70 -9.30 -11.31
N LEU A 38 7.03 -10.29 -10.47
CA LEU A 38 6.00 -11.13 -9.82
C LEU A 38 5.44 -10.43 -8.58
N VAL A 39 6.31 -9.76 -7.82
CA VAL A 39 5.91 -8.95 -6.67
C VAL A 39 5.09 -7.76 -7.13
N GLN A 40 5.50 -6.97 -8.13
CA GLN A 40 4.70 -5.83 -8.65
C GLN A 40 3.29 -6.26 -9.08
N MET A 41 3.13 -7.46 -9.64
CA MET A 41 1.85 -7.95 -10.13
C MET A 41 0.96 -8.50 -9.01
N ALA A 42 1.52 -9.24 -8.04
CA ALA A 42 0.81 -9.70 -6.84
C ALA A 42 0.48 -8.53 -5.89
N VAL A 43 1.36 -7.54 -5.83
CA VAL A 43 1.19 -6.27 -5.14
C VAL A 43 0.09 -5.44 -5.78
N ALA A 44 0.08 -5.25 -7.10
CA ALA A 44 -0.96 -4.46 -7.75
C ALA A 44 -2.36 -5.09 -7.58
N LEU A 45 -2.44 -6.44 -7.63
CA LEU A 45 -3.68 -7.16 -7.35
C LEU A 45 -4.07 -7.15 -5.86
N GLY A 46 -3.07 -7.21 -4.98
CA GLY A 46 -3.24 -7.30 -3.53
C GLY A 46 -3.46 -5.96 -2.83
N ILE A 47 -2.83 -4.86 -3.27
CA ILE A 47 -2.92 -3.52 -2.65
C ILE A 47 -4.34 -3.01 -2.73
N LYS A 48 -4.98 -3.10 -3.90
CA LYS A 48 -6.35 -2.62 -4.04
C LYS A 48 -7.32 -3.39 -3.15
N ASP A 49 -7.16 -4.72 -3.07
CA ASP A 49 -8.00 -5.55 -2.20
C ASP A 49 -7.68 -5.29 -0.71
N PHE A 50 -6.40 -5.12 -0.37
CA PHE A 50 -5.91 -4.77 0.96
C PHE A 50 -6.48 -3.43 1.44
N VAL A 51 -6.31 -2.37 0.65
CA VAL A 51 -6.75 -1.02 0.99
C VAL A 51 -8.26 -1.01 1.22
N ASN A 52 -9.03 -1.69 0.36
CA ASN A 52 -10.49 -1.79 0.53
C ASN A 52 -10.91 -2.64 1.73
N ASN A 53 -10.25 -3.77 2.00
CA ASN A 53 -10.62 -4.65 3.12
C ASN A 53 -10.17 -4.13 4.48
N VAL A 54 -9.01 -3.48 4.54
CA VAL A 54 -8.39 -3.02 5.79
C VAL A 54 -8.82 -1.60 6.13
N TYR A 55 -8.95 -0.72 5.12
CA TYR A 55 -9.22 0.70 5.33
C TYR A 55 -10.53 1.20 4.69
N GLY A 56 -11.26 0.36 3.95
CA GLY A 56 -12.51 0.76 3.29
C GLY A 56 -13.56 1.31 4.27
N GLY A 57 -13.60 0.77 5.49
CA GLY A 57 -14.47 1.24 6.58
C GLY A 57 -13.88 2.30 7.50
N SER A 58 -12.60 2.62 7.36
CA SER A 58 -11.90 3.56 8.24
C SER A 58 -12.27 5.02 7.95
N SER A 59 -12.18 5.84 9.00
CA SER A 59 -12.29 7.28 8.94
C SER A 59 -11.04 7.93 8.35
N ALA A 60 -11.15 9.18 7.87
CA ALA A 60 -10.03 9.89 7.28
C ALA A 60 -8.85 10.06 8.26
N ASN A 61 -9.11 10.32 9.54
CA ASN A 61 -8.05 10.44 10.56
C ASN A 61 -7.28 9.13 10.76
N GLU A 62 -7.98 8.00 10.78
CA GLU A 62 -7.35 6.68 10.90
C GLU A 62 -6.48 6.34 9.68
N ILE A 63 -6.88 6.79 8.48
CA ILE A 63 -6.08 6.63 7.26
C ILE A 63 -4.85 7.53 7.29
N ILE A 64 -4.97 8.77 7.76
CA ILE A 64 -3.85 9.72 7.90
C ILE A 64 -2.77 9.18 8.84
N GLU A 65 -3.17 8.54 9.95
CA GLU A 65 -2.22 7.94 10.90
C GLU A 65 -1.37 6.82 10.28
N VAL A 66 -1.83 6.17 9.20
CA VAL A 66 -1.05 5.17 8.46
C VAL A 66 0.14 5.80 7.74
N PHE A 67 0.01 7.03 7.24
CA PHE A 67 1.10 7.74 6.57
C PHE A 67 2.24 8.12 7.55
N SER A 68 1.93 8.26 8.83
CA SER A 68 2.95 8.47 9.88
C SER A 68 3.68 7.19 10.30
N ASP A 69 3.18 6.00 9.95
CA ASP A 69 3.77 4.70 10.29
C ASP A 69 3.67 3.72 9.11
N GLY A 70 4.47 4.02 8.07
CA GLY A 70 4.51 3.21 6.85
C GLY A 70 5.02 1.78 7.06
N GLU A 71 5.87 1.55 8.06
CA GLU A 71 6.35 0.21 8.42
C GLU A 71 5.21 -0.68 8.92
N GLN A 72 4.35 -0.14 9.79
CA GLN A 72 3.16 -0.87 10.24
C GLN A 72 2.20 -1.16 9.09
N ALA A 73 2.05 -0.21 8.15
CA ALA A 73 1.23 -0.40 6.96
C ALA A 73 1.73 -1.54 6.07
N LEU A 74 3.04 -1.60 5.85
CA LEU A 74 3.71 -2.67 5.10
C LEU A 74 3.57 -4.02 5.80
N GLY A 75 3.76 -4.08 7.11
CA GLY A 75 3.56 -5.32 7.88
C GLY A 75 2.14 -5.86 7.77
N LYS A 76 1.12 -4.99 7.81
CA LYS A 76 -0.28 -5.37 7.57
C LYS A 76 -0.53 -5.85 6.14
N PHE A 77 0.10 -5.22 5.16
CA PHE A 77 0.01 -5.61 3.75
C PHE A 77 0.63 -7.01 3.52
N VAL A 78 1.81 -7.27 4.06
CA VAL A 78 2.48 -8.58 3.99
C VAL A 78 1.62 -9.66 4.65
N ALA A 79 1.09 -9.42 5.85
CA ALA A 79 0.19 -10.36 6.51
C ALA A 79 -1.09 -10.61 5.70
N PHE A 80 -1.66 -9.57 5.09
CA PHE A 80 -2.83 -9.70 4.21
C PHE A 80 -2.50 -10.52 2.96
N ALA A 81 -1.38 -10.25 2.30
CA ALA A 81 -0.92 -10.99 1.13
C ALA A 81 -0.67 -12.48 1.46
N GLY A 82 -0.08 -12.78 2.62
CA GLY A 82 0.07 -14.15 3.13
C GLY A 82 -1.26 -14.84 3.37
N SER A 83 -2.23 -14.15 3.99
CA SER A 83 -3.58 -14.71 4.22
C SER A 83 -4.35 -15.04 2.92
N LYS A 84 -3.96 -14.41 1.80
CA LYS A 84 -4.53 -14.60 0.47
C LYS A 84 -3.74 -15.62 -0.36
N GLY A 85 -2.63 -16.16 0.16
CA GLY A 85 -1.72 -17.03 -0.57
C GLY A 85 -1.02 -16.34 -1.74
N LEU A 86 -0.86 -15.02 -1.69
CA LEU A 86 -0.15 -14.24 -2.72
C LEU A 86 1.36 -14.26 -2.50
N ILE A 87 1.78 -14.48 -1.26
CA ILE A 87 3.16 -14.69 -0.84
C ILE A 87 3.17 -15.85 0.15
N ASP A 88 4.19 -16.69 0.06
CA ASP A 88 4.42 -17.73 1.04
C ASP A 88 5.26 -17.12 2.17
N LEU A 89 4.69 -17.08 3.38
CA LEU A 89 5.38 -16.53 4.56
C LEU A 89 6.14 -17.61 5.34
N ASP A 90 6.04 -18.86 4.91
CA ASP A 90 6.60 -20.04 5.57
C ASP A 90 7.97 -20.46 5.01
N GLU A 91 8.61 -19.69 4.12
CA GLU A 91 9.91 -20.05 3.50
C GLU A 91 11.17 -19.77 4.36
N ASP A 92 11.02 -19.35 5.63
CA ASP A 92 12.16 -19.13 6.56
C ASP A 92 12.28 -20.25 7.63
N GLU A 93 12.19 -21.52 7.24
CA GLU A 93 12.69 -22.66 8.04
C GLU A 93 13.79 -23.45 7.28
N GLU A 94 14.99 -22.86 7.15
CA GLU A 94 16.26 -23.63 7.08
C GLU A 94 17.30 -23.11 8.09
#